data_AF-A0A5K0YQP0-F1
#
_entry.id   AF-A0A5K0YQP0-F1
#
_cell.length_a   1.000
_cell.length_b   1.000
_cell.length_c   1.000
_cell.angle_alpha   90.00
_cell.angle_beta   90.00
_cell.angle_gamma   90.00
#
_symmetry.space_group_name_H-M   'P 1'
#
loop_
_entity.id
_entity.type
_entity.pdbx_description
1 polymer ?
#
loop_
_entity_poly.entity_id
_entity_poly.type
_entity_poly.pdbx_seq_one_letter_code
_entity_poly.pdbx_strand_id
1 'polypeptide(L)' 'CQDKYLVFEFEDNFLAVLEREAANAASAKILKDYGIPCERSVDLLEPYVDSSDGRDMELESEDVPASNMEIGFDGLVWT' A
#
# COMPACT_ATOMS: atom_id res chain seq x y z
N CYS A 1 14.20 3.96 3.94
CA CYS A 1 14.26 5.06 4.94
C CYS A 1 15.34 4.73 5.96
N GLN A 2 16.26 5.67 6.22
CA GLN A 2 17.34 5.51 7.22
C GLN A 2 17.12 6.36 8.48
N ASP A 3 16.04 7.15 8.51
CA ASP A 3 15.73 8.04 9.62
C ASP A 3 15.25 7.28 10.85
N LYS A 4 15.23 7.98 12.00
CA LYS A 4 14.78 7.41 13.27
C LYS A 4 13.27 7.14 13.28
N TYR A 5 12.50 8.01 12.63
CA TYR A 5 11.06 7.95 12.62
C TYR A 5 10.52 7.85 11.19
N LEU A 6 9.46 7.08 11.04
CA LEU A 6 8.59 7.06 9.87
C LEU A 6 7.44 8.04 10.16
N VAL A 7 7.31 9.09 9.35
CA VAL A 7 6.29 10.12 9.52
C VAL A 7 5.34 10.04 8.34
N PHE A 8 4.05 9.90 8.64
CA PHE A 8 2.98 9.82 7.65
C PHE A 8 2.01 10.99 7.86
N GLU A 9 1.77 11.75 6.80
CA GLU A 9 0.79 12.83 6.74
C GLU A 9 -0.46 12.32 6.00
N PHE A 10 -1.64 12.49 6.59
CA PHE A 10 -2.93 12.10 6.02
C PHE A 10 -3.79 13.32 5.66
N GLU A 11 -4.88 13.10 4.91
CA GLU A 11 -5.72 14.16 4.30
C GLU A 11 -6.21 15.25 5.28
N ASP A 12 -6.44 14.92 6.55
CA ASP A 12 -6.89 15.86 7.60
C ASP A 12 -5.75 16.55 8.36
N ASN A 13 -4.53 16.58 7.82
CA ASN A 13 -3.31 16.96 8.55
C ASN A 13 -3.08 16.10 9.81
N PHE A 14 -3.65 14.89 9.83
CA PHE A 14 -3.36 13.92 10.85
C PHE A 14 -1.95 13.37 10.62
N LEU A 15 -1.14 13.34 11.68
CA LEU A 15 0.24 12.92 11.62
C LEU A 15 0.42 11.62 12.43
N ALA A 16 0.82 10.54 11.76
CA ALA A 16 1.25 9.32 12.44
C ALA A 16 2.77 9.21 12.45
N VAL A 17 3.35 9.07 13.64
CA VAL A 17 4.80 8.94 13.82
C VAL A 17 5.11 7.57 14.42
N LEU A 18 5.89 6.78 13.68
CA LEU A 18 6.34 5.46 14.11
C LEU A 18 7.85 5.47 14.27
N GLU A 19 8.37 4.78 15.28
CA GLU A 19 9.81 4.55 15.38
C GLU A 19 10.23 3.42 14.42
N ARG A 20 11.25 3.67 13.59
CA ARG A 20 11.64 2.75 12.51
C ARG A 20 12.04 1.37 13.01
N GLU A 21 12.85 1.31 14.07
CA GLU A 21 13.38 0.03 14.56
C GLU A 21 12.31 -0.82 15.23
N ALA A 22 11.46 -0.21 16.05
CA ALA A 22 10.30 -0.88 16.63
C ALA A 22 9.32 -1.38 15.56
N ALA A 23 9.03 -0.57 14.52
CA ALA A 23 8.15 -0.98 13.43
C ALA A 23 8.71 -2.20 12.67
N ASN A 24 10.00 -2.19 12.35
CA ASN A 24 10.67 -3.32 11.70
C ASN A 24 10.66 -4.58 12.58
N ALA A 25 10.94 -4.45 13.88
CA ALA A 25 10.93 -5.56 14.81
C ALA A 25 9.52 -6.16 15.00
N ALA A 26 8.48 -5.34 14.92
CA ALA A 26 7.09 -5.78 15.05
C ALA A 26 6.51 -6.42 13.78
N SER A 27 7.02 -6.07 12.59
CA SER A 27 6.46 -6.48 11.29
C SER A 27 6.18 -7.99 11.19
N ALA A 28 7.19 -8.83 11.45
CA ALA A 28 7.02 -10.29 11.35
C ALA A 28 5.94 -10.85 12.29
N LYS A 29 5.83 -10.29 13.51
CA LYS A 29 4.80 -10.67 14.47
C LYS A 29 3.42 -10.24 13.99
N ILE A 30 3.29 -9.01 13.47
CA ILE A 30 2.04 -8.49 12.93
C ILE A 30 1.56 -9.38 11.77
N LEU A 31 2.42 -9.66 10.78
CA LEU A 31 2.04 -10.51 9.66
C LEU A 31 1.55 -11.88 10.12
N LYS A 32 2.26 -12.50 11.06
CA LYS A 32 1.87 -13.81 11.61
C LYS A 32 0.54 -13.75 12.36
N ASP A 33 0.37 -12.77 13.23
CA ASP A 33 -0.82 -12.65 14.08
C ASP A 33 -2.08 -12.37 13.25
N TYR A 34 -1.95 -11.66 12.13
CA TYR A 34 -3.04 -11.35 11.21
C TYR A 34 -3.15 -12.32 10.02
N GLY A 35 -2.30 -13.36 9.95
CA GLY A 35 -2.35 -14.35 8.87
C GLY A 35 -1.96 -13.81 7.48
N ILE A 36 -1.19 -12.73 7.43
CA ILE A 36 -0.76 -12.08 6.19
C ILE A 36 0.50 -12.79 5.66
N PRO A 37 0.50 -13.32 4.42
CA PRO A 37 1.63 -14.08 3.89
C PRO A 37 2.90 -13.26 3.67
N CYS A 38 2.76 -12.00 3.24
CA CYS A 38 3.88 -11.11 2.94
C CYS A 38 3.49 -9.65 3.20
N GLU A 39 4.45 -8.83 3.61
CA GLU A 39 4.27 -7.38 3.83
C GLU A 39 3.97 -6.59 2.55
N ARG A 40 4.24 -7.19 1.37
CA ARG A 40 4.13 -6.52 0.07
C ARG A 40 3.60 -7.46 -1.00
N SER A 41 2.93 -6.88 -1.99
CA SER A 41 2.58 -7.56 -3.23
C SER A 41 3.83 -7.74 -4.12
N VAL A 42 3.72 -8.62 -5.12
CA VAL A 42 4.86 -9.04 -5.95
C VAL A 42 5.37 -7.90 -6.83
N ASP A 43 4.48 -7.04 -7.34
CA ASP A 43 4.80 -5.86 -8.13
C ASP A 43 5.65 -4.85 -7.35
N LEU A 44 5.46 -4.72 -6.04
CA LEU A 44 6.24 -3.81 -5.18
C LEU A 44 7.64 -4.36 -4.83
N LEU A 45 8.00 -5.56 -5.30
CA LEU A 45 9.38 -6.04 -5.27
C LEU A 45 10.20 -5.50 -6.44
N GLU A 46 9.53 -5.08 -7.51
CA GLU A 46 10.19 -4.55 -8.68
C GLU A 46 10.80 -3.17 -8.39
N PRO A 47 11.89 -2.79 -9.08
CA PRO A 47 12.47 -1.47 -8.92
C PRO A 47 11.46 -0.37 -9.24
N TYR A 48 11.45 0.68 -8.43
CA TYR A 48 10.63 1.86 -8.70
C TYR A 48 11.03 2.50 -10.03
N VAL A 49 10.03 2.75 -10.89
CA VAL A 49 10.19 3.50 -12.13
C VAL A 49 9.75 4.94 -11.88
N ASP A 50 10.65 5.89 -12.11
CA ASP A 50 10.29 7.31 -12.04
C ASP A 50 9.56 7.72 -13.32
N SER A 51 8.25 7.96 -13.24
CA SER A 51 7.43 8.41 -14.36
C SER A 51 7.67 9.88 -14.74
N SER A 52 8.61 10.57 -14.07
CA SER A 52 8.96 11.97 -14.37
C SER A 52 9.71 12.15 -15.70
N ASP A 53 10.25 11.08 -16.30
CA ASP A 53 10.92 11.12 -17.61
C ASP A 53 9.93 10.89 -18.77
N GLY A 54 8.81 11.61 -18.71
CA GLY A 54 7.75 11.56 -19.71
C GLY A 54 8.21 12.06 -21.07
N ARG A 55 8.53 11.14 -21.97
CA ARG A 55 8.11 11.21 -23.37
C ARG A 55 7.55 9.87 -23.80
N ASP A 56 6.22 9.86 -23.90
CA ASP A 56 5.41 8.99 -24.75
C ASP A 56 5.59 7.47 -24.57
N MET A 57 5.01 6.93 -23.49
CA MET A 57 4.33 5.64 -23.60
C MET A 57 2.84 5.89 -23.57
N GLU A 58 2.29 5.95 -24.78
CA GLU A 58 0.88 5.82 -25.12
C GLU A 58 0.34 4.53 -24.47
N LEU A 59 -0.08 4.62 -23.21
CA LEU A 59 -0.89 3.59 -22.58
C LEU A 59 -2.32 3.80 -23.08
N GLU A 60 -2.57 3.34 -24.31
CA GLU A 60 -3.88 2.81 -24.67
C GLU A 60 -4.15 1.61 -23.75
N SER A 61 -4.68 1.89 -22.58
CA SER A 61 -5.36 0.92 -21.72
C SER A 61 -6.47 1.68 -21.05
N GLU A 62 -7.58 1.75 -21.77
CA GLU A 62 -8.88 2.11 -21.26
C GLU A 62 -9.14 1.35 -19.95
N ASP A 63 -9.18 2.06 -18.83
CA ASP A 63 -10.21 1.79 -17.84
C ASP A 63 -10.55 3.06 -17.07
N VAL A 64 -11.72 3.58 -17.44
CA VAL A 64 -12.42 4.73 -16.90
C VAL A 64 -12.62 4.53 -15.39
N PRO A 65 -12.55 5.59 -14.55
CA PRO A 65 -12.81 5.44 -13.12
C PRO A 65 -14.28 5.03 -12.94
N ALA A 66 -14.52 3.81 -12.47
CA ALA A 66 -15.85 3.33 -12.13
C ALA A 66 -16.37 4.10 -10.91
N SER A 67 -16.98 5.26 -11.18
CA SER A 67 -17.90 5.92 -10.28
C SER A 67 -19.24 5.17 -10.37
N ASN A 68 -19.49 4.20 -9.47
CA ASN A 68 -20.85 3.81 -9.10
C ASN A 68 -20.87 3.01 -7.80
N MET A 69 -21.66 3.53 -6.88
CA MET A 69 -22.13 3.02 -5.60
C MET A 69 -23.14 1.89 -5.81
N GLU A 70 -22.75 0.64 -5.58
CA GLU A 70 -23.69 -0.41 -5.14
C GLU A 70 -22.91 -1.56 -4.48
N ILE A 71 -22.74 -1.47 -3.16
CA ILE A 71 -22.13 -2.53 -2.37
C ILE A 71 -23.15 -3.67 -2.24
N GLY A 72 -23.13 -4.60 -3.19
CA GLY A 72 -23.82 -5.88 -3.07
C GLY A 72 -23.18 -6.65 -1.93
N PHE A 73 -23.87 -6.76 -0.80
CA PHE A 73 -23.46 -7.59 0.31
C PHE A 73 -23.59 -9.05 -0.12
N ASP A 74 -22.49 -9.66 -0.55
CA ASP A 74 -22.35 -11.12 -0.57
C ASP A 74 -21.27 -11.52 0.43
N GLY A 75 -21.68 -12.33 1.40
CA GLY A 75 -20.92 -12.63 2.60
C GLY A 75 -19.66 -13.42 2.28
N LEU A 76 -18.51 -12.88 2.67
CA LEU A 76 -17.25 -13.62 2.68
C LEU A 76 -17.31 -14.70 3.76
N VAL A 77 -17.77 -15.89 3.36
CA VAL A 77 -17.65 -17.12 4.14
C VAL A 77 -16.19 -17.58 4.03
N TRP A 78 -15.46 -17.45 5.12
CA TRP A 78 -14.17 -18.13 5.29
C TRP A 78 -14.45 -19.54 5.79
N THR A 79 -14.37 -20.53 4.89
CA THR A 79 -14.22 -21.95 5.26
C THR A 79 -12.75 -22.30 5.42
#